data_AF-A0A4Y2M923-F1
#
_entry.id   AF-A0A4Y2M923-F1
#
_cell.length_a   1.000
_cell.length_b   1.000
_cell.length_c   1.000
_cell.angle_alpha   90.00
_cell.angle_beta   90.00
_cell.angle_gamma   90.00
#
_symmetry.space_group_name_H-M   'P 1'
#
loop_
_entity.id
_entity.type
_entity.pdbx_description
1 polymer ?
#
loop_
_entity_poly.entity_id
_entity_poly.type
_entity_poly.pdbx_seq_one_letter_code
_entity_poly.pdbx_strand_id
1 'polypeptide(L)'
;MAKKKNCVENKRKKNPISKNEMKKKKEKTKECMRKLRESIRNDPQKYEEQKRKERERYYARKKAGKIKGIHEMGNQDQRKVRKSWRERSKKYCLKKKCNKKLEDNTPSTNPVPGPSRDNTICRRPQLEVGKRKRRKNTQHLKNEMNKLKKQLQNAMTRIGKYRQKLHRLKKKQQKFTKEKG
;
A
#
# COMPACT_ATOMS: atom_id res chain seq x y z
N MET A 1 32.36 45.80 -31.43
CA MET A 1 32.46 44.36 -31.75
C MET A 1 32.72 43.56 -30.47
N ALA A 2 31.77 42.73 -30.02
CA ALA A 2 31.89 41.97 -28.77
C ALA A 2 32.59 40.61 -28.99
N LYS A 3 33.74 40.41 -28.33
CA LYS A 3 34.51 39.15 -28.37
C LYS A 3 33.71 38.04 -27.67
N LYS A 4 33.22 37.05 -28.42
CA LYS A 4 32.61 35.82 -27.86
C LYS A 4 33.66 35.07 -27.04
N LYS A 5 33.46 34.99 -25.72
CA LYS A 5 34.25 34.11 -24.85
C LYS A 5 33.88 32.66 -25.16
N ASN A 6 34.80 31.91 -25.75
CA ASN A 6 34.67 30.46 -25.91
C ASN A 6 34.67 29.81 -24.51
N CYS A 7 33.49 29.39 -24.06
CA CYS A 7 33.34 28.61 -22.83
C CYS A 7 33.64 27.15 -23.16
N VAL A 8 34.89 26.73 -22.98
CA VAL A 8 35.29 25.33 -23.13
C VAL A 8 34.62 24.53 -22.00
N GLU A 9 33.57 23.79 -22.37
CA GLU A 9 32.81 22.95 -21.47
C GLU A 9 33.65 21.69 -21.14
N ASN A 10 34.50 21.82 -20.12
CA ASN A 10 35.27 20.71 -19.56
C ASN A 10 34.30 19.68 -18.94
N LYS A 11 33.86 18.70 -19.75
CA LYS A 11 33.08 17.55 -19.29
C LYS A 11 33.98 16.64 -18.44
N ARG A 12 34.08 16.95 -17.14
CA ARG A 12 34.70 16.07 -16.13
C ARG A 12 33.96 14.73 -16.13
N LYS A 13 34.58 13.69 -16.69
CA LYS A 13 34.11 12.30 -16.58
C LYS A 13 34.07 11.94 -15.09
N LYS A 14 32.86 11.80 -14.53
CA LYS A 14 32.69 11.37 -13.13
C LYS A 14 32.88 9.86 -13.06
N ASN A 15 33.90 9.41 -12.35
CA ASN A 15 34.10 8.00 -12.07
C ASN A 15 32.91 7.45 -11.26
N PRO A 16 32.43 6.22 -11.54
CA PRO A 16 31.29 5.65 -10.85
C PRO A 16 31.65 5.37 -9.38
N ILE A 17 31.02 6.13 -8.47
CA ILE A 17 31.15 5.97 -7.01
C ILE A 17 30.61 4.59 -6.61
N SER A 18 31.36 3.87 -5.76
CA SER A 18 30.95 2.56 -5.25
C SER A 18 29.63 2.66 -4.45
N LYS A 19 28.78 1.61 -4.50
CA LYS A 19 27.51 1.56 -3.76
C LYS A 19 27.70 1.84 -2.26
N ASN A 20 28.80 1.37 -1.67
CA ASN A 20 29.13 1.59 -0.26
C ASN A 20 29.51 3.04 0.04
N GLU A 21 30.26 3.69 -0.83
CA GLU A 21 30.60 5.10 -0.69
C GLU A 21 29.37 5.99 -0.83
N MET A 22 28.46 5.65 -1.76
CA MET A 22 27.19 6.35 -1.91
C MET A 22 26.33 6.23 -0.65
N LYS A 23 26.30 5.06 -0.01
CA LYS A 23 25.59 4.85 1.27
C LYS A 23 26.23 5.67 2.39
N LYS A 24 27.55 5.64 2.53
CA LYS A 24 28.29 6.45 3.52
C LYS A 24 28.04 7.95 3.34
N LYS A 25 28.06 8.44 2.10
CA LYS A 25 27.78 9.85 1.77
C LYS A 25 26.34 10.24 2.13
N LYS A 26 25.37 9.36 1.86
CA LYS A 26 23.96 9.56 2.25
C LYS A 26 23.80 9.63 3.77
N GLU A 27 24.43 8.72 4.52
CA GLU A 27 24.38 8.75 5.99
C GLU A 27 25.02 10.01 6.57
N LYS A 28 26.20 10.42 6.08
CA LYS A 28 26.82 11.70 6.49
C LYS A 28 25.91 12.90 6.22
N THR A 29 25.24 12.91 5.06
CA THR A 29 24.30 13.98 4.71
C THR A 29 23.09 13.99 5.67
N LYS A 30 22.54 12.82 6.01
CA LYS A 30 21.45 12.71 6.99
C LYS A 30 21.87 13.22 8.36
N GLU A 31 23.08 12.86 8.79
CA GLU A 31 23.63 13.29 10.07
C GLU A 31 23.81 14.80 10.15
N CYS A 32 24.40 15.42 9.12
CA CYS A 32 24.51 16.87 9.01
C CYS A 32 23.13 17.55 9.06
N MET A 33 22.14 17.01 8.34
CA MET A 33 20.77 17.53 8.35
C MET A 33 20.09 17.36 9.72
N ARG A 34 20.40 16.29 10.46
CA ARG A 34 19.91 16.08 11.83
C ARG A 34 20.47 17.16 12.77
N LYS A 35 21.78 17.36 12.77
CA LYS A 35 22.46 18.39 13.57
C LYS A 35 21.95 19.79 13.25
N LEU A 36 21.73 20.11 11.96
CA LEU A 36 21.15 21.38 11.54
C LEU A 36 19.73 21.60 12.09
N ARG A 37 18.89 20.55 12.10
CA ARG A 37 17.53 20.65 12.66
C ARG A 37 17.55 20.83 14.16
N GLU A 38 18.49 20.19 14.85
CA GLU A 38 18.68 20.34 16.29
C GLU A 38 19.18 21.75 16.64
N SER A 39 20.16 22.28 15.90
CA SER A 39 20.66 23.64 16.14
C SER A 39 19.60 24.71 15.91
N ILE A 40 18.73 24.54 14.90
CA ILE A 40 17.59 25.44 14.68
C ILE A 40 16.54 25.31 15.79
N ARG A 41 16.30 24.09 16.30
CA ARG A 41 15.32 23.87 17.39
C ARG A 41 15.79 24.48 18.72
N ASN A 42 17.09 24.39 18.99
CA ASN A 42 17.68 24.85 20.23
C ASN A 42 17.84 26.38 20.29
N ASP A 43 17.77 27.07 19.14
CA ASP A 43 17.82 28.53 19.02
C ASP A 43 16.39 29.09 18.88
N PRO A 44 15.82 29.74 19.92
CA PRO A 44 14.43 30.19 19.90
C PRO A 44 14.13 31.20 18.79
N GLN A 45 15.07 32.09 18.47
CA GLN A 45 14.87 33.11 17.43
C GLN A 45 14.82 32.48 16.04
N LYS A 46 15.74 31.56 15.73
CA LYS A 46 15.74 30.85 14.45
C LYS A 46 14.53 29.94 14.30
N TYR A 47 14.10 29.31 15.39
CA TYR A 47 12.90 28.47 15.39
C TYR A 47 11.63 29.27 15.09
N GLU A 48 11.45 30.43 15.72
CA GLU A 48 10.30 31.30 15.47
C GLU A 48 10.33 31.91 14.05
N GLU A 49 11.51 32.30 13.55
CA GLU A 49 11.65 32.76 12.18
C GLU A 49 11.29 31.66 11.16
N GLN A 50 11.68 30.41 11.44
CA GLN A 50 11.31 29.26 10.61
C GLN A 50 9.80 29.04 10.58
N LYS A 51 9.14 29.08 11.75
CA LYS A 51 7.67 29.00 11.84
C LYS A 51 6.98 30.13 11.08
N ARG A 52 7.50 31.36 11.17
CA ARG A 52 6.97 32.51 10.42
C ARG A 52 7.03 32.24 8.91
N LYS A 53 8.19 31.85 8.39
CA LYS A 53 8.39 31.50 6.97
C LYS A 53 7.50 30.33 6.53
N GLU A 54 7.23 29.38 7.41
CA GLU A 54 6.31 28.26 7.10
C GLU A 54 4.86 28.72 7.02
N ARG A 55 4.41 29.57 7.96
CA ARG A 55 3.07 30.19 7.92
C ARG A 55 2.88 31.02 6.66
N GLU A 56 3.83 31.89 6.32
CA GLU A 56 3.79 32.70 5.09
C GLU A 56 3.68 31.82 3.84
N ARG A 57 4.48 30.75 3.75
CA ARG A 57 4.40 29.78 2.64
C ARG A 57 3.05 29.07 2.58
N TYR A 58 2.48 28.72 3.73
CA TYR A 58 1.15 28.11 3.78
C TYR A 58 0.09 29.07 3.24
N TYR A 59 0.06 30.32 3.72
CA TYR A 59 -0.88 31.32 3.23
C TYR A 59 -0.72 31.60 1.74
N ALA A 60 0.52 31.73 1.25
CA ALA A 60 0.79 31.90 -0.18
C ALA A 60 0.25 30.72 -1.02
N ARG A 61 0.45 29.48 -0.56
CA ARG A 61 -0.06 28.28 -1.26
C ARG A 61 -1.58 28.14 -1.17
N LYS A 62 -2.18 28.55 -0.05
CA LYS A 62 -3.63 28.60 0.13
C LYS A 62 -4.26 29.64 -0.79
N LYS A 63 -3.71 30.86 -0.83
CA LYS A 63 -4.12 31.94 -1.75
C LYS A 63 -3.98 31.53 -3.21
N ALA A 64 -2.92 30.79 -3.56
CA ALA A 64 -2.72 30.23 -4.90
C ALA A 64 -3.58 29.00 -5.23
N GLY A 65 -4.51 28.58 -4.36
CA GLY A 65 -5.40 27.42 -4.58
C GLY A 65 -4.69 26.05 -4.60
N LYS A 66 -3.41 25.98 -4.24
CA LYS A 66 -2.60 24.74 -4.22
C LYS A 66 -2.87 23.89 -2.98
N ILE A 67 -3.41 24.50 -1.92
CA ILE A 67 -3.89 23.82 -0.72
C ILE A 67 -5.40 24.01 -0.67
N LYS A 68 -6.14 22.92 -0.85
CA LYS A 68 -7.60 22.89 -0.76
C LYS A 68 -8.03 22.25 0.54
N GLY A 69 -9.06 22.81 1.18
CA GLY A 69 -9.76 22.16 2.28
C GLY A 69 -10.52 20.92 1.77
N ILE A 70 -10.81 19.96 2.65
CA ILE A 70 -11.49 18.72 2.24
C ILE A 70 -12.85 18.98 1.59
N HIS A 71 -13.57 20.01 2.04
CA HIS A 71 -14.87 20.41 1.50
C HIS A 71 -14.76 21.01 0.09
N GLU A 72 -13.61 21.60 -0.24
CA GLU A 72 -13.31 22.19 -1.55
C GLU A 72 -12.79 21.15 -2.56
N MET A 73 -12.56 19.91 -2.11
CA MET A 73 -12.12 18.81 -2.98
C MET A 73 -13.32 18.08 -3.60
N GLY A 74 -13.14 17.52 -4.79
CA GLY A 74 -14.14 16.64 -5.40
C GLY A 74 -14.35 15.34 -4.60
N ASN A 75 -15.53 14.75 -4.74
CA ASN A 75 -15.97 13.57 -3.97
C ASN A 75 -14.97 12.38 -4.03
N GLN A 76 -14.35 12.14 -5.19
CA GLN A 76 -13.37 11.07 -5.34
C GLN A 76 -12.11 11.33 -4.51
N ASP A 77 -11.60 12.55 -4.51
CA ASP A 77 -10.40 12.88 -3.74
C ASP A 77 -10.68 12.99 -2.25
N GLN A 78 -11.86 13.48 -1.86
CA GLN A 78 -12.33 13.37 -0.47
C GLN A 78 -12.31 11.91 0.00
N ARG A 79 -12.79 10.96 -0.82
CA ARG A 79 -12.75 9.52 -0.49
C ARG A 79 -11.31 9.03 -0.33
N LYS A 80 -10.37 9.42 -1.21
CA LYS A 80 -8.94 9.06 -1.08
C LYS A 80 -8.34 9.62 0.21
N VAL A 81 -8.58 10.89 0.52
CA VAL A 81 -8.11 11.54 1.76
C VAL A 81 -8.67 10.82 2.99
N ARG A 82 -9.98 10.59 3.07
CA ARG A 82 -10.62 9.86 4.17
C ARG A 82 -10.11 8.42 4.30
N LYS A 83 -9.83 7.74 3.18
CA LYS A 83 -9.19 6.42 3.20
C LYS A 83 -7.79 6.49 3.85
N SER A 84 -6.97 7.46 3.46
CA SER A 84 -5.65 7.67 4.06
C SER A 84 -5.73 8.01 5.56
N TRP A 85 -6.75 8.75 6.00
CA TRP A 85 -6.97 9.05 7.42
C TRP A 85 -7.30 7.80 8.21
N ARG A 86 -8.19 6.95 7.68
CA ARG A 86 -8.51 5.64 8.30
C ARG A 86 -7.28 4.74 8.40
N GLU A 87 -6.45 4.69 7.36
CA GLU A 87 -5.21 3.92 7.37
C GLU A 87 -4.21 4.44 8.41
N ARG A 88 -4.01 5.76 8.47
CA ARG A 88 -3.15 6.40 9.48
C ARG A 88 -3.66 6.17 10.90
N SER A 89 -4.96 6.34 11.12
CA SER A 89 -5.61 6.07 12.41
C SER A 89 -5.40 4.61 12.83
N LYS A 90 -5.62 3.65 11.92
CA LYS A 90 -5.36 2.24 12.18
C LYS A 90 -3.90 1.98 12.56
N LYS A 91 -2.94 2.57 11.82
CA LYS A 91 -1.51 2.44 12.10
C LYS A 91 -1.15 3.01 13.48
N TYR A 92 -1.70 4.17 13.83
CA TYR A 92 -1.53 4.78 15.14
C TYR A 92 -2.08 3.89 16.26
N CYS A 93 -3.31 3.41 16.13
CA CYS A 93 -3.93 2.51 17.11
C CYS A 93 -3.13 1.21 17.29
N LEU A 94 -2.63 0.62 16.20
CA LEU A 94 -1.78 -0.56 16.27
C LEU A 94 -0.46 -0.26 17.00
N LYS A 95 0.22 0.84 16.65
CA LYS A 95 1.44 1.26 17.34
C LYS A 95 1.20 1.45 18.84
N LYS A 96 0.12 2.15 19.22
CA LYS A 96 -0.24 2.37 20.62
C LYS A 96 -0.49 1.05 21.37
N LYS A 97 -1.16 0.08 20.73
CA LYS A 97 -1.38 -1.27 21.31
C LYS A 97 -0.09 -2.06 21.46
N CYS A 98 0.81 -2.02 20.47
CA CYS A 98 2.12 -2.67 20.56
C CYS A 98 2.98 -2.06 21.67
N ASN A 99 3.01 -0.73 21.76
CA ASN A 99 3.74 -0.04 22.82
C ASN A 99 3.16 -0.37 24.20
N LYS A 100 1.83 -0.37 24.36
CA LYS A 100 1.21 -0.75 25.65
C LYS A 100 1.63 -2.15 26.11
N LYS A 101 1.66 -3.13 25.19
CA LYS A 101 2.14 -4.48 25.50
C LYS A 101 3.63 -4.52 25.87
N LEU A 102 4.45 -3.61 25.36
CA LEU A 102 5.86 -3.53 25.74
C LEU A 102 6.02 -3.01 27.18
N GLU A 103 5.27 -1.96 27.54
CA GLU A 103 5.24 -1.40 28.90
C GLU A 103 4.77 -2.46 29.92
N ASP A 104 3.73 -3.23 29.59
CA ASP A 104 3.17 -4.30 30.45
C ASP A 104 4.16 -5.47 30.71
N ASN A 105 5.27 -5.58 29.95
CA ASN A 105 6.32 -6.59 30.15
C ASN A 105 7.55 -6.05 30.92
N THR A 106 7.49 -4.81 31.41
CA THR A 106 8.51 -4.27 32.31
C THR A 106 8.05 -4.54 33.74
N PRO A 107 8.80 -5.29 34.57
CA PRO A 107 8.36 -5.56 35.94
C PRO A 107 8.31 -4.24 36.72
N SER A 108 7.10 -3.84 37.12
CA SER A 108 6.87 -2.65 37.95
C SER A 108 7.56 -2.82 39.30
N THR A 109 8.57 -1.99 39.59
CA THR A 109 9.28 -1.96 40.89
C THR A 109 8.54 -1.13 41.95
N ASN A 110 7.24 -0.90 41.80
CA ASN A 110 6.43 -0.21 42.81
C ASN A 110 5.10 -0.95 43.04
N PRO A 111 4.66 -1.12 44.30
CA PRO A 111 3.38 -1.74 44.62
C PRO A 111 2.24 -0.79 44.23
N VAL A 112 1.35 -1.26 43.35
CA VAL A 112 0.17 -0.51 42.90
C VAL A 112 -1.01 -0.81 43.84
N PRO A 113 -1.75 0.19 44.34
CA PRO A 113 -3.03 -0.04 45.00
C PRO A 113 -4.14 -0.33 43.97
N GLY A 114 -4.81 -1.48 44.13
CA GLY A 114 -6.23 -1.77 43.86
C GLY A 114 -6.84 -1.51 42.46
N PRO A 115 -7.54 -2.48 41.84
CA PRO A 115 -8.24 -2.26 40.57
C PRO A 115 -9.59 -1.56 40.79
N SER A 116 -9.71 -0.29 40.38
CA SER A 116 -11.02 0.33 40.15
C SER A 116 -11.62 -0.21 38.85
N ARG A 117 -12.75 -0.90 38.97
CA ARG A 117 -13.51 -1.47 37.84
C ARG A 117 -14.48 -0.44 37.27
N ASP A 118 -14.01 0.41 36.37
CA ASP A 118 -14.90 1.15 35.47
C ASP A 118 -15.19 0.34 34.20
N ASN A 119 -16.28 -0.42 34.27
CA ASN A 119 -16.82 -1.20 33.16
C ASN A 119 -17.50 -0.28 32.13
N THR A 120 -16.74 0.39 31.27
CA THR A 120 -17.32 0.95 30.03
C THR A 120 -17.11 -0.03 28.88
N ILE A 121 -18.17 -0.78 28.59
CA ILE A 121 -18.27 -1.81 27.56
C ILE A 121 -17.96 -1.20 26.18
N CYS A 122 -16.79 -1.51 25.63
CA CYS A 122 -16.48 -1.39 24.20
C CYS A 122 -16.33 -2.77 23.55
N ARG A 123 -17.33 -3.65 23.72
CA ARG A 123 -17.45 -4.87 22.92
C ARG A 123 -18.07 -4.53 21.56
N ARG A 124 -17.27 -4.43 20.48
CA ARG A 124 -17.64 -4.77 19.06
C ARG A 124 -16.57 -4.51 17.96
N PRO A 125 -15.29 -4.95 18.07
CA PRO A 125 -14.47 -5.14 16.86
C PRO A 125 -14.43 -6.58 16.31
N GLN A 126 -14.72 -7.59 17.13
CA GLN A 126 -14.39 -8.99 16.80
C GLN A 126 -15.40 -9.65 15.84
N LEU A 127 -16.69 -9.28 15.93
CA LEU A 127 -17.76 -9.83 15.07
C LEU A 127 -17.64 -9.41 13.59
N GLU A 128 -17.14 -8.21 13.30
CA GLU A 128 -17.02 -7.72 11.91
C GLU A 128 -15.85 -8.33 11.14
N VAL A 129 -14.76 -8.70 11.82
CA VAL A 129 -13.62 -9.40 11.20
C VAL A 129 -14.03 -10.80 10.75
N GLY A 130 -14.83 -11.51 11.55
CA GLY A 130 -15.39 -12.82 11.20
C GLY A 130 -16.29 -12.77 9.97
N LYS A 131 -17.21 -11.80 9.92
CA LYS A 131 -18.10 -11.58 8.77
C LYS A 131 -17.33 -11.31 7.48
N ARG A 132 -16.26 -10.51 7.54
CA ARG A 132 -15.42 -10.21 6.37
C ARG A 132 -14.66 -11.43 5.86
N LYS A 133 -14.10 -12.25 6.76
CA LYS A 133 -13.44 -13.51 6.39
C LYS A 133 -14.44 -14.48 5.75
N ARG A 134 -15.63 -14.64 6.34
CA ARG A 134 -16.71 -15.48 5.80
C ARG A 134 -17.08 -15.08 4.38
N ARG A 135 -17.33 -13.78 4.13
CA ARG A 135 -17.66 -13.27 2.79
C ARG A 135 -16.60 -13.58 1.73
N LYS A 136 -15.31 -13.41 2.07
CA LYS A 136 -14.20 -13.74 1.16
C LYS A 136 -14.15 -15.23 0.84
N ASN A 137 -14.31 -16.08 1.87
CA ASN A 137 -14.31 -17.52 1.70
C ASN A 137 -15.50 -17.98 0.83
N THR A 138 -16.71 -17.50 1.12
CA THR A 138 -17.90 -17.78 0.32
C THR A 138 -17.72 -17.38 -1.14
N GLN A 139 -17.13 -16.20 -1.42
CA GLN A 139 -16.88 -15.78 -2.80
C GLN A 139 -15.84 -16.66 -3.50
N HIS A 140 -14.76 -17.04 -2.79
CA HIS A 140 -13.74 -17.93 -3.34
C HIS A 140 -14.33 -19.30 -3.71
N LEU A 141 -15.11 -19.91 -2.80
CA LEU A 141 -15.80 -21.17 -3.04
C LEU A 141 -16.77 -21.08 -4.21
N LYS A 142 -17.55 -19.99 -4.31
CA LYS A 142 -18.46 -19.76 -5.45
C LYS A 142 -17.71 -19.70 -6.79
N ASN A 143 -16.56 -19.03 -6.81
CA ASN A 143 -15.73 -18.93 -8.02
C ASN A 143 -15.15 -20.29 -8.43
N GLU A 144 -14.64 -21.08 -7.47
CA GLU A 144 -14.14 -22.44 -7.72
C GLU A 144 -15.27 -23.36 -8.22
N MET A 145 -16.46 -23.28 -7.62
CA MET A 145 -17.63 -24.03 -8.08
C MET A 145 -17.98 -23.73 -9.53
N ASN A 146 -17.95 -22.45 -9.92
CA ASN A 146 -18.21 -22.03 -11.30
C ASN A 146 -17.12 -22.51 -12.27
N LYS A 147 -15.85 -22.48 -11.83
CA LYS A 147 -14.72 -22.98 -12.62
C LYS A 147 -14.85 -24.48 -12.88
N LEU A 148 -15.16 -25.27 -11.85
CA LEU A 148 -15.38 -26.72 -11.96
C LEU A 148 -16.58 -27.03 -12.87
N LYS A 149 -17.71 -26.32 -12.71
CA LYS A 149 -18.86 -26.45 -13.62
C LYS A 149 -18.50 -26.22 -15.09
N LYS A 150 -17.69 -25.19 -15.37
CA LYS A 150 -17.23 -24.88 -16.73
C LYS A 150 -16.31 -25.97 -17.27
N GLN A 151 -15.41 -26.51 -16.44
CA GLN A 151 -14.54 -27.63 -16.82
C GLN A 151 -15.35 -28.89 -17.16
N LEU A 152 -16.35 -29.22 -16.34
CA LEU A 152 -17.27 -30.34 -16.57
C LEU A 152 -17.99 -30.18 -17.91
N GLN A 153 -18.58 -29.00 -18.16
CA GLN A 153 -19.29 -28.71 -19.41
C GLN A 153 -18.38 -28.84 -20.65
N ASN A 154 -17.14 -28.34 -20.55
CA ASN A 154 -16.16 -28.48 -21.62
C ASN A 154 -15.78 -29.95 -21.87
N ALA A 155 -15.59 -30.73 -20.80
CA ALA A 155 -15.32 -32.17 -20.90
C ALA A 155 -16.48 -32.90 -21.56
N MET A 156 -17.73 -32.64 -21.14
CA MET A 156 -18.93 -33.22 -21.76
C MET A 156 -19.03 -32.87 -23.25
N THR A 157 -18.74 -31.62 -23.62
CA THR A 157 -18.74 -31.18 -25.01
C THR A 157 -17.69 -31.94 -25.83
N ARG A 158 -16.48 -32.12 -25.28
CA ARG A 158 -15.42 -32.90 -25.93
C ARG A 158 -15.82 -34.37 -26.11
N ILE A 159 -16.40 -34.98 -25.08
CA ILE A 159 -16.91 -36.36 -25.14
C ILE A 159 -17.96 -36.48 -26.27
N GLY A 160 -18.91 -35.54 -26.36
CA GLY A 160 -19.90 -35.50 -27.44
C GLY A 160 -19.27 -35.47 -28.84
N LYS A 161 -18.27 -34.61 -29.04
CA LYS A 161 -17.51 -34.53 -30.31
C LYS A 161 -16.82 -35.85 -30.65
N TYR A 162 -16.15 -36.47 -29.67
CA TYR A 162 -15.47 -37.75 -29.88
C TYR A 162 -16.45 -38.88 -30.18
N ARG A 163 -17.59 -38.94 -29.50
CA ARG A 163 -18.66 -39.90 -29.80
C ARG A 163 -19.17 -39.77 -31.23
N GLN A 164 -19.42 -38.55 -31.71
CA GLN A 164 -19.81 -38.31 -33.10
C GLN A 164 -18.74 -38.72 -34.10
N LYS A 165 -17.46 -38.37 -33.85
CA LYS A 165 -16.34 -38.76 -34.71
C LYS A 165 -16.22 -40.28 -34.81
N LEU A 166 -16.34 -40.97 -33.67
CA LEU A 166 -16.28 -42.43 -33.58
C LEU A 166 -17.44 -43.08 -34.34
N HIS A 167 -18.67 -42.54 -34.22
CA HIS A 167 -19.82 -43.00 -34.99
C HIS A 167 -19.61 -42.86 -36.51
N ARG A 168 -19.10 -41.70 -36.97
CA ARG A 168 -18.79 -41.47 -38.40
C ARG A 168 -17.74 -42.44 -38.93
N LEU A 169 -16.69 -42.70 -38.15
CA LEU A 169 -15.64 -43.67 -38.50
C LEU A 169 -16.20 -45.09 -38.62
N LYS A 170 -17.00 -45.53 -37.65
CA LYS A 170 -17.68 -46.84 -37.70
C LYS A 170 -18.57 -46.96 -38.94
N LYS A 171 -19.36 -45.93 -39.27
CA LYS A 171 -20.21 -45.92 -40.48
C LYS A 171 -19.39 -45.99 -41.77
N LYS A 172 -18.24 -45.31 -41.83
CA LYS A 172 -17.32 -45.37 -42.98
C LYS A 172 -16.71 -46.77 -43.16
N GLN A 173 -16.28 -47.40 -42.07
CA GLN A 173 -15.78 -48.78 -42.09
C GLN A 173 -16.85 -49.76 -42.57
N GLN A 174 -18.08 -49.66 -42.05
CA GLN A 174 -19.19 -50.51 -42.49
C GLN A 174 -19.53 -50.37 -43.98
N LYS A 175 -19.41 -49.17 -44.56
CA LYS A 175 -19.57 -48.98 -46.00
C LYS A 175 -18.45 -49.66 -46.79
N PHE A 176 -17.19 -49.42 -46.38
CA PHE A 176 -16.04 -50.02 -47.04
C PHE A 176 -16.05 -51.55 -47.01
N THR A 177 -16.51 -52.17 -45.92
CA THR A 177 -16.65 -53.64 -45.84
C THR A 177 -17.79 -54.18 -46.72
N LYS A 178 -18.84 -53.39 -46.98
CA LYS A 178 -19.96 -53.77 -47.86
C LYS A 178 -19.65 -53.61 -49.35
N GLU A 179 -18.70 -52.74 -49.71
CA GLU A 179 -18.27 -52.53 -51.10
C GLU A 179 -17.18 -53.52 -51.54
N LYS A 180 -16.61 -54.29 -50.60
CA LYS A 180 -15.52 -55.26 -50.85
C LYS A 180 -15.91 -56.73 -50.71
N GLY A 181 -17.12 -57.02 -50.25
CA GLY A 181 -17.69 -58.38 -50.19
C GLY A 181 -18.87 -58.46 -51.13
#